data_AF-A0A4P6V4J5-F1
#
_entry.id   AF-A0A4P6V4J5-F1
#
_cell.length_a   1.000
_cell.length_b   1.000
_cell.length_c   1.000
_cell.angle_alpha   90.00
_cell.angle_beta   90.00
_cell.angle_gamma   90.00
#
_symmetry.space_group_name_H-M   'P 1'
#
loop_
_entity.id
_entity.type
_entity.pdbx_description
1 polymer ?
#
loop_
_entity_poly.entity_id
_entity_poly.type
_entity_poly.pdbx_seq_one_letter_code
_entity_poly.pdbx_strand_id
1 'polypeptide(L)'
;MPAFEPLRETAGCALPGMLVDAPVGPVRSNFDANIQSHFPSTLPVSETQRDAVGSEIDAACTLYKGAFPLAFLDETGRERPFISEIQIGHSVRDDEVLTASSAGAPGAVIVVANWPLEKPIRLASLLVHEAMHQALYVRERLANPVRPGSLGYSPWKNTLRPGRMVWHAFWTFSTQLAFLHEFVRALPENRRVDPGLAEFVADMWARLEICIDSVRGFELVDDDEEKTMTTVFRASEDRLAQSRSQELEDAIAKRRADVETEFAAWRSSMLSEAGTA
;
A
#
# COMPACT_ATOMS: atom_id res chain seq x y z
N MET A 1 -17.58 17.12 12.99
CA MET A 1 -16.55 16.62 12.06
C MET A 1 -15.60 17.76 11.76
N PRO A 2 -14.30 17.67 12.10
CA PRO A 2 -13.35 18.69 11.68
C PRO A 2 -13.18 18.59 10.16
N ALA A 3 -13.17 19.74 9.49
CA ALA A 3 -12.99 19.83 8.05
C ALA A 3 -11.58 19.35 7.69
N PHE A 4 -11.49 18.27 6.92
CA PHE A 4 -10.24 17.83 6.29
C PHE A 4 -9.90 18.78 5.14
N GLU A 5 -8.79 19.51 5.24
CA GLU A 5 -8.20 20.23 4.11
C GLU A 5 -7.63 19.22 3.09
N PRO A 6 -7.88 19.38 1.77
CA PRO A 6 -7.37 18.46 0.76
C PRO A 6 -5.85 18.56 0.65
N LEU A 7 -5.17 17.42 0.79
CA LEU A 7 -3.70 17.29 0.77
C LEU A 7 -3.16 17.53 -0.65
N ARG A 8 -2.43 18.62 -0.86
CA ARG A 8 -1.72 18.93 -2.12
C ARG A 8 -0.32 18.31 -2.23
N GLU A 9 0.18 17.63 -1.19
CA GLU A 9 1.62 17.31 -1.04
C GLU A 9 1.99 15.82 -1.08
N THR A 10 1.04 14.91 -1.40
CA THR A 10 1.34 13.49 -1.67
C THR A 10 2.08 13.23 -2.99
N ALA A 11 2.43 14.30 -3.73
CA ALA A 11 3.14 14.27 -5.01
C ALA A 11 4.50 13.54 -5.00
N GLY A 12 5.14 13.38 -3.84
CA GLY A 12 6.46 12.74 -3.72
C GLY A 12 6.52 11.22 -3.97
N CYS A 13 5.37 10.54 -4.11
CA CYS A 13 5.31 9.09 -4.37
C CYS A 13 4.88 8.75 -5.81
N ALA A 14 4.80 9.74 -6.69
CA ALA A 14 4.33 9.56 -8.06
C ALA A 14 5.39 8.86 -8.93
N LEU A 15 5.01 7.78 -9.60
CA LEU A 15 5.88 7.12 -10.57
C LEU A 15 6.03 8.00 -11.82
N PRO A 16 7.18 7.98 -12.50
CA PRO A 16 7.35 8.64 -13.80
C PRO A 16 6.26 8.20 -14.79
N GLY A 17 5.50 9.15 -15.34
CA GLY A 17 4.33 8.91 -16.21
C GLY A 17 2.96 9.07 -15.53
N MET A 18 2.93 9.28 -14.20
CA MET A 18 1.72 9.65 -13.48
C MET A 18 1.55 11.19 -13.51
N LEU A 19 0.36 11.68 -13.88
CA LEU A 19 0.06 13.11 -13.89
C LEU A 19 -0.06 13.62 -12.46
N VAL A 20 0.94 14.38 -12.00
CA VAL A 20 0.91 15.02 -10.67
C VAL A 20 1.02 16.54 -10.73
N ASP A 21 1.51 17.12 -11.84
CA ASP A 21 1.71 18.57 -12.00
C ASP A 21 1.23 19.10 -13.35
N ALA A 22 -0.08 19.30 -13.51
CA ALA A 22 -0.59 20.29 -14.47
C ALA A 22 -0.88 21.60 -13.72
N PRO A 23 -0.58 22.78 -14.30
CA PRO A 23 -0.76 24.07 -13.64
C PRO A 23 -2.22 24.22 -13.18
N VAL A 24 -2.39 24.64 -11.93
CA VAL A 24 -3.65 24.71 -11.17
C VAL A 24 -4.64 25.68 -11.85
N GLY A 25 -5.25 25.23 -12.93
CA GLY A 25 -6.67 25.46 -13.17
C GLY A 25 -7.48 24.63 -12.17
N PRO A 26 -8.79 24.91 -11.99
CA PRO A 26 -9.61 24.14 -11.06
C PRO A 26 -9.46 22.66 -11.37
N VAL A 27 -8.93 21.91 -10.39
CA VAL A 27 -8.92 20.45 -10.38
C VAL A 27 -10.36 20.02 -10.55
N ARG A 28 -10.73 19.67 -11.79
CA ARG A 28 -12.05 19.12 -12.07
C ARG A 28 -12.00 17.68 -11.62
N SER A 29 -12.33 17.48 -10.35
CA SER A 29 -12.84 16.23 -9.81
C SER A 29 -13.87 15.66 -10.77
N ASN A 30 -13.48 14.71 -11.62
CA ASN A 30 -14.42 13.88 -12.37
C ASN A 30 -14.56 12.51 -11.68
N PHE A 31 -14.62 12.54 -10.34
CA PHE A 31 -14.86 11.38 -9.47
C PHE A 31 -16.32 10.90 -9.43
N ASP A 32 -17.13 11.27 -10.43
CA ASP A 32 -18.50 10.75 -10.63
C ASP A 32 -18.51 9.28 -11.12
N ALA A 33 -17.34 8.63 -11.26
CA ALA A 33 -17.26 7.19 -11.37
C ALA A 33 -17.61 6.57 -10.01
N ASN A 34 -18.89 6.20 -9.83
CA ASN A 34 -19.36 5.38 -8.73
C ASN A 34 -18.47 4.14 -8.62
N ILE A 35 -17.62 4.06 -7.58
CA ILE A 35 -16.94 2.80 -7.24
C ILE A 35 -18.07 1.83 -6.91
N GLN A 36 -18.24 0.81 -7.73
CA GLN A 36 -19.28 -0.18 -7.50
C GLN A 36 -18.75 -1.23 -6.55
N SER A 37 -19.31 -1.30 -5.35
CA SER A 37 -19.07 -2.39 -4.42
C SER A 37 -20.21 -3.41 -4.51
N HIS A 38 -19.89 -4.69 -4.60
CA HIS A 38 -20.93 -5.72 -4.63
C HIS A 38 -20.49 -7.03 -3.98
N PHE A 39 -21.46 -7.70 -3.36
CA PHE A 39 -21.33 -9.10 -2.97
C PHE A 39 -21.69 -10.00 -4.16
N PRO A 40 -20.91 -11.05 -4.43
CA PRO A 40 -21.36 -12.13 -5.30
C PRO A 40 -22.73 -12.64 -4.84
N SER A 41 -23.65 -12.83 -5.78
CA SER A 41 -25.05 -13.23 -5.52
C SER A 41 -25.19 -14.58 -4.80
N THR A 42 -24.11 -15.35 -4.70
CA THR A 42 -24.05 -16.67 -4.06
C THR A 42 -23.81 -16.62 -2.55
N LEU A 43 -23.51 -15.45 -1.98
CA LEU A 43 -23.30 -15.32 -0.53
C LEU A 43 -24.63 -14.97 0.19
N PRO A 44 -25.06 -15.76 1.18
CA PRO A 44 -26.29 -15.50 1.92
C PRO A 44 -26.06 -14.40 2.97
N VAL A 45 -25.96 -13.14 2.52
CA VAL A 45 -25.71 -11.97 3.37
C VAL A 45 -27.02 -11.20 3.58
N SER A 46 -27.35 -10.91 4.84
CA SER A 46 -28.53 -10.10 5.18
C SER A 46 -28.42 -8.67 4.63
N GLU A 47 -29.55 -8.01 4.38
CA GLU A 47 -29.56 -6.62 3.88
C GLU A 47 -28.84 -5.66 4.84
N THR A 48 -29.12 -5.78 6.15
CA THR A 48 -28.43 -5.01 7.20
C THR A 48 -26.91 -5.16 7.17
N GLN A 49 -26.43 -6.39 6.92
CA GLN A 49 -24.99 -6.64 6.81
C GLN A 49 -24.41 -6.04 5.52
N ARG A 50 -25.14 -6.04 4.41
CA ARG A 50 -24.71 -5.37 3.17
C ARG A 50 -24.60 -3.86 3.36
N ASP A 51 -25.57 -3.24 4.02
CA ASP A 51 -25.58 -1.80 4.28
C ASP A 51 -24.42 -1.38 5.19
N ALA A 52 -24.15 -2.17 6.23
CA ALA A 52 -23.03 -1.94 7.13
C ALA A 52 -21.69 -2.01 6.37
N VAL A 53 -21.49 -3.06 5.56
CA VAL A 53 -20.26 -3.21 4.76
C VAL A 53 -20.15 -2.12 3.70
N GLY A 54 -21.23 -1.78 3.02
CA GLY A 54 -21.27 -0.67 2.06
C GLY A 54 -20.81 0.64 2.72
N SER A 55 -21.31 0.92 3.92
CA SER A 55 -20.91 2.11 4.70
C SER A 55 -19.42 2.11 5.07
N GLU A 56 -18.84 0.96 5.42
CA GLU A 56 -17.40 0.84 5.71
C GLU A 56 -16.54 1.04 4.45
N ILE A 57 -16.94 0.44 3.31
CA ILE A 57 -16.28 0.64 2.02
C ILE A 57 -16.34 2.11 1.60
N ASP A 58 -17.50 2.77 1.74
CA ASP A 58 -17.68 4.18 1.38
C ASP A 58 -16.81 5.09 2.24
N ALA A 59 -16.73 4.83 3.55
CA ALA A 59 -15.84 5.54 4.46
C ALA A 59 -14.37 5.37 4.06
N ALA A 60 -13.94 4.14 3.76
CA ALA A 60 -12.58 3.86 3.30
C ALA A 60 -12.27 4.52 1.95
N CYS A 61 -13.20 4.48 1.00
CA CYS A 61 -13.08 5.14 -0.30
C CYS A 61 -12.97 6.65 -0.16
N THR A 62 -13.70 7.24 0.78
CA THR A 62 -13.62 8.68 1.09
C THR A 62 -12.22 9.05 1.59
N LEU A 63 -11.66 8.28 2.53
CA LEU A 63 -10.30 8.48 3.03
C LEU A 63 -9.25 8.30 1.91
N TYR A 64 -9.38 7.22 1.13
CA TYR A 64 -8.53 6.93 -0.02
C TYR A 64 -8.53 8.09 -1.03
N LYS A 65 -9.70 8.55 -1.46
CA LYS A 65 -9.84 9.65 -2.44
C LYS A 65 -9.28 10.97 -1.93
N GLY A 66 -9.46 11.26 -0.64
CA GLY A 66 -8.99 12.50 -0.02
C GLY A 66 -7.46 12.59 0.08
N ALA A 67 -6.77 11.45 0.21
CA ALA A 67 -5.33 11.40 0.42
C ALA A 67 -4.54 10.99 -0.83
N PHE A 68 -5.15 10.22 -1.73
CA PHE A 68 -4.45 9.58 -2.84
C PHE A 68 -5.27 9.67 -4.14
N PRO A 69 -5.32 10.84 -4.79
CA PRO A 69 -6.14 11.09 -5.97
C PRO A 69 -5.47 10.53 -7.22
N LEU A 70 -5.17 9.24 -7.24
CA LEU A 70 -4.57 8.62 -8.40
C LEU A 70 -5.61 8.26 -9.46
N ALA A 71 -5.34 8.72 -10.67
CA ALA A 71 -6.01 8.31 -11.89
C ALA A 71 -4.96 8.06 -12.99
N PHE A 72 -5.35 7.32 -14.02
CA PHE A 72 -4.56 7.11 -15.23
C PHE A 72 -5.36 7.54 -16.45
N LEU A 73 -4.65 7.86 -17.54
CA LEU A 73 -5.27 8.03 -18.84
C LEU A 73 -5.41 6.66 -19.50
N ASP A 74 -6.64 6.28 -19.85
CA ASP A 74 -6.86 5.09 -20.65
C ASP A 74 -6.41 5.29 -22.11
N GLU A 75 -6.50 4.24 -22.92
CA GLU A 75 -6.10 4.26 -24.34
C GLU A 75 -6.86 5.31 -25.17
N THR A 76 -7.99 5.81 -24.66
CA THR A 76 -8.79 6.86 -25.29
C THR A 76 -8.44 8.27 -24.80
N GLY A 77 -7.43 8.39 -23.95
CA GLY A 77 -7.03 9.65 -23.31
C GLY A 77 -8.01 10.12 -22.23
N ARG A 78 -8.88 9.24 -21.73
CA ARG A 78 -9.81 9.57 -20.65
C ARG A 78 -9.21 9.20 -19.31
N GLU A 79 -9.38 10.09 -18.36
CA GLU A 79 -9.00 9.85 -16.96
C GLU A 79 -9.88 8.77 -16.33
N ARG A 80 -9.26 7.78 -15.69
CA ARG A 80 -9.90 6.65 -15.02
C ARG A 80 -9.28 6.46 -13.64
N PRO A 81 -10.07 6.16 -12.59
CA PRO A 81 -9.51 5.80 -11.30
C PRO A 81 -8.80 4.44 -11.39
N PHE A 82 -7.75 4.24 -10.60
CA PHE A 82 -7.10 2.93 -10.49
C PHE A 82 -7.96 1.86 -9.82
N ILE A 83 -9.01 2.27 -9.10
CA ILE A 83 -10.06 1.39 -8.56
C ILE A 83 -11.40 1.93 -9.05
N SER A 84 -12.10 1.13 -9.85
CA SER A 84 -13.46 1.37 -10.32
C SER A 84 -14.48 0.41 -9.73
N GLU A 85 -14.04 -0.73 -9.20
CA GLU A 85 -14.89 -1.80 -8.71
C GLU A 85 -14.26 -2.49 -7.50
N ILE A 86 -15.07 -2.76 -6.47
CA ILE A 86 -14.68 -3.52 -5.28
C ILE A 86 -15.60 -4.74 -5.14
N GLN A 87 -15.04 -5.93 -5.29
CA GLN A 87 -15.74 -7.19 -5.06
C GLN A 87 -15.58 -7.59 -3.60
N ILE A 88 -16.70 -7.74 -2.89
CA ILE A 88 -16.69 -8.03 -1.45
C ILE A 88 -16.91 -9.53 -1.21
N GLY A 89 -16.02 -10.14 -0.44
CA GLY A 89 -16.14 -11.51 0.05
C GLY A 89 -16.12 -11.62 1.57
N HIS A 90 -16.50 -12.80 2.06
CA HIS A 90 -16.39 -13.16 3.47
C HIS A 90 -15.17 -14.04 3.72
N SER A 91 -14.38 -13.68 4.73
CA SER A 91 -13.27 -14.50 5.21
C SER A 91 -13.80 -15.71 5.97
N VAL A 92 -13.05 -16.82 5.91
CA VAL A 92 -13.29 -18.02 6.72
C VAL A 92 -12.43 -18.04 7.99
N ARG A 93 -11.58 -17.03 8.20
CA ARG A 93 -10.74 -16.85 9.38
C ARG A 93 -11.04 -15.51 10.05
N ASP A 94 -11.12 -15.53 11.38
CA ASP A 94 -11.66 -14.42 12.17
C ASP A 94 -10.82 -13.14 12.12
N ASP A 95 -9.53 -13.24 11.80
CA ASP A 95 -8.55 -12.14 11.79
C ASP A 95 -7.99 -11.81 10.39
N GLU A 96 -8.49 -12.47 9.35
CA GLU A 96 -7.91 -12.39 8.01
C GLU A 96 -8.65 -11.37 7.15
N VAL A 97 -7.91 -10.33 6.73
CA VAL A 97 -8.30 -9.39 5.68
C VAL A 97 -7.42 -9.65 4.48
N LEU A 98 -8.01 -10.06 3.37
CA LEU A 98 -7.32 -10.27 2.11
C LEU A 98 -7.78 -9.24 1.10
N THR A 99 -6.81 -8.58 0.48
CA THR A 99 -7.04 -7.80 -0.72
C THR A 99 -6.27 -8.39 -1.89
N ALA A 100 -6.84 -8.27 -3.08
CA ALA A 100 -6.20 -8.72 -4.29
C ALA A 100 -6.63 -7.89 -5.50
N SER A 101 -5.67 -7.64 -6.38
CA SER A 101 -5.86 -7.04 -7.69
C SER A 101 -5.03 -7.78 -8.74
N SER A 102 -5.38 -7.63 -10.01
CA SER A 102 -4.71 -8.35 -11.11
C SER A 102 -4.64 -7.50 -12.37
N ALA A 103 -3.53 -7.63 -13.11
CA ALA A 103 -3.37 -7.03 -14.43
C ALA A 103 -4.40 -7.53 -15.47
N GLY A 104 -5.03 -8.69 -15.21
CA GLY A 104 -6.10 -9.25 -16.03
C GLY A 104 -7.48 -8.67 -15.75
N ALA A 105 -7.65 -7.92 -14.65
CA ALA A 105 -8.87 -7.20 -14.31
C ALA A 105 -8.54 -5.77 -13.84
N PRO A 106 -8.11 -4.88 -14.75
CA PRO A 106 -7.76 -3.51 -14.40
C PRO A 106 -8.93 -2.77 -13.74
N GLY A 107 -8.66 -2.06 -12.65
CA GLY A 107 -9.68 -1.31 -11.91
C GLY A 107 -10.51 -2.12 -10.92
N ALA A 108 -10.44 -3.46 -10.96
CA ALA A 108 -11.14 -4.33 -10.03
C ALA A 108 -10.23 -4.73 -8.85
N VAL A 109 -10.79 -4.65 -7.65
CA VAL A 109 -10.16 -5.10 -6.40
C VAL A 109 -11.10 -6.06 -5.69
N ILE A 110 -10.57 -7.15 -5.17
CA ILE A 110 -11.30 -8.07 -4.29
C ILE A 110 -10.90 -7.73 -2.85
N VAL A 111 -11.89 -7.60 -1.96
CA VAL A 111 -11.70 -7.45 -0.52
C VAL A 111 -12.48 -8.54 0.20
N VAL A 112 -11.75 -9.43 0.88
CA VAL A 112 -12.32 -10.51 1.67
C VAL A 112 -11.98 -10.27 3.13
N ALA A 113 -13.00 -10.21 3.98
CA ALA A 113 -12.84 -9.93 5.40
C ALA A 113 -13.91 -10.61 6.24
N ASN A 114 -13.66 -10.72 7.54
CA ASN A 114 -14.72 -10.95 8.50
C ASN A 114 -15.39 -9.60 8.81
N TRP A 115 -16.60 -9.39 8.26
CA TRP A 115 -17.30 -8.12 8.32
C TRP A 115 -18.23 -8.04 9.54
N PRO A 116 -18.37 -6.87 10.19
CA PRO A 116 -17.69 -5.58 9.93
C PRO A 116 -16.21 -5.57 10.35
N LEU A 117 -15.39 -4.72 9.71
CA LEU A 117 -13.96 -4.59 10.01
C LEU A 117 -13.66 -3.62 11.16
N GLU A 118 -14.57 -2.66 11.43
CA GLU A 118 -14.46 -1.61 12.46
C GLU A 118 -13.25 -0.67 12.34
N LYS A 119 -12.38 -0.86 11.33
CA LYS A 119 -11.11 -0.13 11.14
C LYS A 119 -11.01 0.51 9.75
N PRO A 120 -11.74 1.60 9.47
CA PRO A 120 -11.77 2.23 8.15
C PRO A 120 -10.41 2.72 7.65
N ILE A 121 -9.51 3.12 8.56
CA ILE A 121 -8.14 3.54 8.21
C ILE A 121 -7.34 2.37 7.61
N ARG A 122 -7.46 1.16 8.19
CA ARG A 122 -6.79 -0.05 7.69
C ARG A 122 -7.29 -0.41 6.31
N LEU A 123 -8.61 -0.44 6.15
CA LEU A 123 -9.24 -0.74 4.87
C LEU A 123 -8.84 0.29 3.80
N ALA A 124 -8.87 1.59 4.12
CA ALA A 124 -8.41 2.63 3.20
C ALA A 124 -6.93 2.44 2.80
N SER A 125 -6.07 2.07 3.75
CA SER A 125 -4.66 1.79 3.46
C SER A 125 -4.48 0.58 2.53
N LEU A 126 -5.33 -0.44 2.64
CA LEU A 126 -5.33 -1.58 1.73
C LEU A 126 -5.84 -1.18 0.33
N LEU A 127 -6.84 -0.29 0.23
CA LEU A 127 -7.25 0.25 -1.07
C LEU A 127 -6.12 1.06 -1.73
N VAL A 128 -5.34 1.84 -0.96
CA VAL A 128 -4.13 2.49 -1.46
C VAL A 128 -3.11 1.47 -1.98
N HIS A 129 -2.89 0.39 -1.24
CA HIS A 129 -2.01 -0.71 -1.63
C HIS A 129 -2.41 -1.31 -2.99
N GLU A 130 -3.69 -1.64 -3.15
CA GLU A 130 -4.21 -2.24 -4.39
C GLU A 130 -4.24 -1.26 -5.56
N ALA A 131 -4.55 0.02 -5.31
CA ALA A 131 -4.46 1.06 -6.33
C ALA A 131 -3.04 1.20 -6.88
N MET A 132 -2.02 1.09 -6.01
CA MET A 132 -0.63 1.11 -6.44
C MET A 132 -0.26 -0.15 -7.23
N HIS A 133 -0.77 -1.34 -6.90
CA HIS A 133 -0.62 -2.53 -7.76
C HIS A 133 -1.17 -2.28 -9.18
N GLN A 134 -2.36 -1.68 -9.29
CA GLN A 134 -2.96 -1.32 -10.57
C GLN A 134 -2.08 -0.33 -11.35
N ALA A 135 -1.51 0.67 -10.68
CA ALA A 135 -0.56 1.60 -11.28
C ALA A 135 0.72 0.91 -11.78
N LEU A 136 1.28 -0.01 -11.00
CA LEU A 136 2.47 -0.77 -11.37
C LEU A 136 2.19 -1.68 -12.57
N TYR A 137 1.01 -2.30 -12.67
CA TYR A 137 0.64 -3.09 -13.85
C TYR A 137 0.61 -2.24 -15.13
N VAL A 138 0.16 -0.99 -15.05
CA VAL A 138 0.21 -0.05 -16.18
C VAL A 138 1.65 0.31 -16.49
N ARG A 139 2.44 0.66 -15.47
CA ARG A 139 3.86 1.03 -15.63
C ARG A 139 4.66 -0.07 -16.31
N GLU A 140 4.49 -1.32 -15.89
CA GLU A 140 5.20 -2.48 -16.45
C GLU A 140 4.92 -2.71 -17.94
N ARG A 141 3.74 -2.31 -18.44
CA ARG A 141 3.43 -2.38 -19.87
C ARG A 141 4.21 -1.35 -20.68
N LEU A 142 4.59 -0.22 -20.06
CA LEU A 142 5.35 0.85 -20.71
C LEU A 142 6.86 0.61 -20.62
N ALA A 143 7.35 0.29 -19.42
CA ALA A 143 8.74 -0.04 -19.16
C ALA A 143 8.84 -0.87 -17.88
N ASN A 144 9.61 -1.96 -17.92
CA ASN A 144 9.88 -2.77 -16.73
C ASN A 144 11.31 -2.48 -16.23
N PRO A 145 11.48 -1.76 -15.10
CA PRO A 145 12.79 -1.43 -14.56
C PRO A 145 13.46 -2.63 -13.86
N VAL A 146 12.74 -3.75 -13.71
CA VAL A 146 13.22 -4.93 -12.99
C VAL A 146 14.08 -5.80 -13.90
N ARG A 147 15.28 -6.15 -13.43
CA ARG A 147 16.19 -7.06 -14.12
C ARG A 147 15.53 -8.43 -14.36
N PRO A 148 15.47 -8.95 -15.61
CA PRO A 148 14.85 -10.23 -15.91
C PRO A 148 15.47 -11.40 -15.13
N GLY A 149 14.63 -12.27 -14.56
CA GLY A 149 15.08 -13.45 -13.81
C GLY A 149 15.73 -13.16 -12.45
N SER A 150 15.79 -11.89 -12.03
CA SER A 150 16.32 -11.53 -10.71
C SER A 150 15.51 -12.15 -9.57
N LEU A 151 16.19 -12.44 -8.47
CA LEU A 151 15.60 -12.88 -7.20
C LEU A 151 16.04 -11.92 -6.12
N GLY A 152 15.12 -11.57 -5.22
CA GLY A 152 15.42 -10.74 -4.06
C GLY A 152 14.76 -11.31 -2.81
N TYR A 153 15.28 -10.92 -1.65
CA TYR A 153 14.67 -11.23 -0.37
C TYR A 153 13.40 -10.37 -0.17
N SER A 154 12.30 -11.00 0.26
CA SER A 154 11.06 -10.32 0.64
C SER A 154 10.89 -10.33 2.16
N PRO A 155 11.00 -9.17 2.83
CA PRO A 155 10.88 -9.12 4.29
C PRO A 155 9.48 -9.48 4.78
N TRP A 156 8.43 -9.35 3.97
CA TRP A 156 7.07 -9.74 4.36
C TRP A 156 6.80 -11.25 4.31
N LYS A 157 7.56 -12.00 3.49
CA LYS A 157 7.40 -13.45 3.34
C LYS A 157 8.58 -14.24 3.91
N ASN A 158 9.63 -13.56 4.34
CA ASN A 158 10.85 -14.14 4.86
C ASN A 158 11.45 -15.21 3.94
N THR A 159 11.53 -14.91 2.64
CA THR A 159 11.96 -15.86 1.61
C THR A 159 12.44 -15.14 0.35
N LEU A 160 13.13 -15.85 -0.55
CA LEU A 160 13.46 -15.36 -1.89
C LEU A 160 12.21 -15.32 -2.76
N ARG A 161 12.07 -14.23 -3.52
CA ARG A 161 10.95 -13.99 -4.43
C ARG A 161 11.48 -13.45 -5.76
N PRO A 162 10.73 -13.61 -6.86
CA PRO A 162 11.06 -12.90 -8.10
C PRO A 162 11.23 -11.41 -7.85
N GLY A 163 12.27 -10.79 -8.43
CA GLY A 163 12.60 -9.38 -8.21
C GLY A 163 11.42 -8.44 -8.47
N ARG A 164 10.58 -8.80 -9.45
CA ARG A 164 9.31 -8.10 -9.73
C ARG A 164 8.42 -8.02 -8.50
N MET A 165 8.27 -9.09 -7.73
CA MET A 165 7.43 -9.09 -6.53
C MET A 165 8.02 -8.24 -5.41
N VAL A 166 9.35 -8.19 -5.28
CA VAL A 166 10.01 -7.33 -4.28
C VAL A 166 9.87 -5.86 -4.66
N TRP A 167 10.05 -5.54 -5.93
CA TRP A 167 9.83 -4.20 -6.48
C TRP A 167 8.37 -3.73 -6.31
N HIS A 168 7.38 -4.58 -6.61
CA HIS A 168 5.97 -4.28 -6.32
C HIS A 168 5.75 -4.01 -4.84
N ALA A 169 6.26 -4.89 -3.97
CA ALA A 169 6.11 -4.74 -2.53
C ALA A 169 6.68 -3.40 -2.03
N PHE A 170 7.88 -3.00 -2.49
CA PHE A 170 8.44 -1.70 -2.15
C PHE A 170 7.47 -0.56 -2.47
N TRP A 171 6.96 -0.50 -3.70
CA TRP A 171 6.09 0.58 -4.14
C TRP A 171 4.73 0.58 -3.45
N THR A 172 4.09 -0.58 -3.29
CA THR A 172 2.79 -0.65 -2.61
C THR A 172 2.90 -0.31 -1.13
N PHE A 173 3.91 -0.81 -0.42
CA PHE A 173 4.10 -0.51 1.00
C PHE A 173 4.63 0.91 1.26
N SER A 174 5.52 1.47 0.42
CA SER A 174 5.94 2.87 0.58
C SER A 174 4.79 3.84 0.37
N THR A 175 3.92 3.55 -0.59
CA THR A 175 2.71 4.33 -0.83
C THR A 175 1.71 4.21 0.32
N GLN A 176 1.51 2.99 0.82
CA GLN A 176 0.65 2.75 1.97
C GLN A 176 1.19 3.47 3.22
N LEU A 177 2.51 3.48 3.43
CA LEU A 177 3.16 4.20 4.52
C LEU A 177 2.94 5.71 4.38
N ALA A 178 3.09 6.27 3.18
CA ALA A 178 2.86 7.69 2.91
C ALA A 178 1.41 8.10 3.21
N PHE A 179 0.44 7.26 2.88
CA PHE A 179 -0.96 7.46 3.25
C PHE A 179 -1.17 7.44 4.77
N LEU A 180 -0.58 6.46 5.46
CA LEU A 180 -0.76 6.27 6.90
C LEU A 180 -0.10 7.36 7.74
N HIS A 181 0.92 8.03 7.20
CA HIS A 181 1.63 9.10 7.88
C HIS A 181 0.70 10.19 8.44
N GLU A 182 -0.32 10.60 7.68
CA GLU A 182 -1.27 11.64 8.13
C GLU A 182 -2.09 11.19 9.35
N PHE A 183 -2.43 9.90 9.41
CA PHE A 183 -3.17 9.35 10.55
C PHE A 183 -2.28 9.19 11.77
N VAL A 184 -1.00 8.89 11.56
CA VAL A 184 0.02 8.81 12.60
C VAL A 184 0.32 10.19 13.18
N ARG A 185 0.35 11.24 12.37
CA ARG A 185 0.49 12.63 12.85
C ARG A 185 -0.63 13.04 13.80
N ALA A 186 -1.83 12.50 13.61
CA ALA A 186 -2.99 12.64 14.49
C ALA A 186 -3.21 11.42 15.41
N LEU A 187 -2.11 10.77 15.83
CA LEU A 187 -2.12 9.58 16.69
C LEU A 187 -3.00 9.71 17.94
N PRO A 188 -2.98 10.83 18.71
CA PRO A 188 -3.80 10.96 19.91
C PRO A 188 -5.31 10.77 19.65
N GLU A 189 -5.81 11.29 18.53
CA GLU A 189 -7.19 11.15 18.10
C GLU A 189 -7.45 9.77 17.48
N ASN A 190 -6.56 9.32 16.59
CA ASN A 190 -6.74 8.09 15.82
C ASN A 190 -6.48 6.83 16.64
N ARG A 191 -5.74 6.90 17.75
CA ARG A 191 -5.51 5.77 18.66
C ARG A 191 -6.79 5.19 19.24
N ARG A 192 -7.83 6.01 19.40
CA ARG A 192 -9.14 5.54 19.87
C ARG A 192 -9.84 4.67 18.82
N VAL A 193 -9.54 4.90 17.55
CA VAL A 193 -10.12 4.19 16.40
C VAL A 193 -9.26 2.99 16.01
N ASP A 194 -7.93 3.11 16.12
CA ASP A 194 -6.98 2.06 15.80
C ASP A 194 -5.80 2.05 16.80
N PRO A 195 -5.94 1.33 17.92
CA PRO A 195 -4.90 1.28 18.96
C PRO A 195 -3.57 0.70 18.50
N GLY A 196 -3.53 -0.04 17.38
CA GLY A 196 -2.32 -0.66 16.83
C GLY A 196 -1.69 0.11 15.68
N LEU A 197 -2.12 1.36 15.43
CA LEU A 197 -1.68 2.14 14.28
C LEU A 197 -0.17 2.38 14.28
N ALA A 198 0.40 2.70 15.44
CA ALA A 198 1.83 2.94 15.61
C ALA A 198 2.65 1.68 15.28
N GLU A 199 2.29 0.53 15.85
CA GLU A 199 3.01 -0.73 15.61
C GLU A 199 2.95 -1.16 14.14
N PHE A 200 1.81 -0.98 13.48
CA PHE A 200 1.67 -1.35 12.07
C PHE A 200 2.50 -0.45 11.15
N VAL A 201 2.51 0.86 11.40
CA VAL A 201 3.37 1.80 10.65
C VAL A 201 4.84 1.49 10.89
N ALA A 202 5.22 1.21 12.14
CA ALA A 202 6.57 0.81 12.50
C ALA A 202 7.01 -0.49 11.81
N ASP A 203 6.16 -1.52 11.77
CA ASP A 203 6.45 -2.78 11.06
C ASP A 203 6.65 -2.54 9.57
N MET A 204 5.77 -1.76 8.94
CA MET A 204 5.85 -1.44 7.52
C MET A 204 7.14 -0.69 7.18
N TRP A 205 7.51 0.31 7.97
CA TRP A 205 8.75 1.05 7.80
C TRP A 205 9.99 0.16 7.96
N ALA A 206 10.05 -0.65 9.02
CA ALA A 206 11.17 -1.55 9.27
C ALA A 206 11.36 -2.58 8.14
N ARG A 207 10.26 -3.11 7.60
CA ARG A 207 10.32 -4.02 6.43
C ARG A 207 10.73 -3.30 5.15
N LEU A 208 10.33 -2.04 4.95
CA LEU A 208 10.78 -1.23 3.82
C LEU A 208 12.30 -0.97 3.86
N GLU A 209 12.87 -0.77 5.04
CA GLU A 209 14.32 -0.64 5.24
C GLU A 209 15.07 -1.88 4.73
N ILE A 210 14.65 -3.08 5.16
CA ILE A 210 15.26 -4.33 4.64
C ILE A 210 14.95 -4.54 3.16
N CYS A 211 13.78 -4.10 2.68
CA CYS A 211 13.40 -4.22 1.27
C CYS A 211 14.33 -3.41 0.37
N ILE A 212 14.65 -2.15 0.73
CA ILE A 212 15.54 -1.31 -0.09
C ILE A 212 16.96 -1.87 -0.12
N ASP A 213 17.44 -2.44 1.00
CA ASP A 213 18.74 -3.11 1.05
C ASP A 213 18.75 -4.38 0.19
N SER A 214 17.65 -5.14 0.18
CA SER A 214 17.46 -6.28 -0.73
C SER A 214 17.49 -5.86 -2.20
N VAL A 215 16.82 -4.77 -2.55
CA VAL A 215 16.81 -4.24 -3.93
C VAL A 215 18.23 -3.92 -4.41
N ARG A 216 19.03 -3.25 -3.57
CA ARG A 216 20.42 -2.92 -3.87
C ARG A 216 21.33 -4.14 -3.89
N GLY A 217 21.27 -4.96 -2.84
CA GLY A 217 22.18 -6.10 -2.66
C GLY A 217 22.01 -7.21 -3.69
N PHE A 218 20.81 -7.34 -4.27
CA PHE A 218 20.51 -8.29 -5.34
C PHE A 218 20.45 -7.67 -6.73
N GLU A 219 20.72 -6.36 -6.85
CA GLU A 219 20.66 -5.61 -8.12
C GLU A 219 19.35 -5.84 -8.89
N LEU A 220 18.22 -5.70 -8.19
CA LEU A 220 16.90 -6.09 -8.72
C LEU A 220 16.40 -5.19 -9.84
N VAL A 221 16.81 -3.92 -9.83
CA VAL A 221 16.35 -2.87 -10.75
C VAL A 221 17.55 -2.13 -11.34
N ASP A 222 17.31 -1.30 -12.36
CA ASP A 222 18.33 -0.38 -12.86
C ASP A 222 18.67 0.75 -11.86
N ASP A 223 19.80 1.43 -12.10
CA ASP A 223 20.33 2.47 -11.20
C ASP A 223 19.38 3.66 -11.02
N ASP A 224 18.63 4.01 -12.07
CA ASP A 224 17.68 5.13 -12.03
C ASP A 224 16.48 4.80 -11.13
N GLU A 225 15.98 3.57 -11.23
CA GLU A 225 14.90 3.08 -10.37
C GLU A 225 15.37 2.89 -8.92
N GLU A 226 16.57 2.33 -8.70
CA GLU A 226 17.14 2.17 -7.36
C GLU A 226 17.30 3.53 -6.66
N LYS A 227 17.79 4.55 -7.39
CA LYS A 227 17.89 5.92 -6.90
C LYS A 227 16.52 6.51 -6.59
N THR A 228 15.52 6.25 -7.43
CA THR A 228 14.14 6.71 -7.22
C THR A 228 13.56 6.10 -5.95
N MET A 229 13.67 4.78 -5.78
CA MET A 229 13.22 4.05 -4.59
C MET A 229 13.93 4.56 -3.33
N THR A 230 15.25 4.80 -3.41
CA THR A 230 16.03 5.36 -2.30
C THR A 230 15.52 6.75 -1.89
N THR A 231 15.24 7.63 -2.85
CA THR A 231 14.68 8.96 -2.57
C THR A 231 13.31 8.85 -1.90
N VAL A 232 12.43 7.98 -2.39
CA VAL A 232 11.10 7.78 -1.81
C VAL A 232 11.20 7.25 -0.37
N PHE A 233 12.08 6.27 -0.11
CA PHE A 233 12.28 5.74 1.23
C PHE A 233 12.78 6.82 2.21
N ARG A 234 13.77 7.63 1.81
CA ARG A 234 14.27 8.75 2.63
C ARG A 234 13.19 9.79 2.91
N ALA A 235 12.37 10.13 1.91
CA ALA A 235 11.25 11.04 2.12
C ALA A 235 10.22 10.48 3.12
N SER A 236 9.98 9.15 3.12
CA SER A 236 9.15 8.50 4.13
C SER A 236 9.79 8.55 5.53
N GLU A 237 11.10 8.36 5.63
CA GLU A 237 11.85 8.46 6.89
C GLU A 237 11.78 9.88 7.46
N ASP A 238 12.04 10.90 6.65
CA ASP A 238 11.95 12.32 7.03
C ASP A 238 10.55 12.68 7.53
N ARG A 239 9.51 12.16 6.88
CA ARG A 239 8.11 12.35 7.29
C ARG A 239 7.85 11.70 8.65
N LEU A 240 8.18 10.42 8.82
CA LEU A 240 8.00 9.73 10.10
C LEU A 240 8.73 10.45 11.25
N ALA A 241 9.92 10.99 11.00
CA ALA A 241 10.65 11.79 11.96
C ALA A 241 9.95 13.11 12.35
N GLN A 242 9.03 13.63 11.53
CA GLN A 242 8.19 14.78 11.85
C GLN A 242 6.95 14.41 12.66
N SER A 243 6.52 13.14 12.63
CA SER A 243 5.36 12.61 13.37
C SER A 243 5.72 12.00 14.72
N ARG A 244 6.84 12.43 15.31
CA ARG A 244 7.45 11.85 16.52
C ARG A 244 6.60 12.02 17.76
N SER A 245 5.80 11.00 18.04
CA SER A 245 5.38 10.67 19.40
C SER A 245 6.35 9.64 20.00
N GLN A 246 6.50 9.63 21.32
CA GLN A 246 7.30 8.59 22.00
C GLN A 246 6.79 7.19 21.69
N GLU A 247 5.46 7.04 21.59
CA GLU A 247 4.80 5.78 21.23
C GLU A 247 5.24 5.25 19.87
N LEU A 248 5.30 6.11 18.84
CA LEU A 248 5.76 5.73 17.52
C LEU A 248 7.26 5.39 17.51
N GLU A 249 8.09 6.17 18.20
CA GLU A 249 9.54 5.94 18.28
C GLU A 249 9.86 4.60 18.97
N ASP A 250 9.19 4.28 20.08
CA ASP A 250 9.33 3.01 20.78
C ASP A 250 8.91 1.84 19.87
N ALA A 251 7.81 2.00 19.12
CA ALA A 251 7.33 1.00 18.18
C ALA A 251 8.33 0.78 17.02
N ILE A 252 8.89 1.85 16.45
CA ILE A 252 9.91 1.79 15.39
C ILE A 252 11.16 1.07 15.88
N ALA A 253 11.71 1.47 17.02
CA ALA A 253 12.92 0.87 17.58
C ALA A 253 12.73 -0.64 17.81
N LYS A 254 11.58 -1.03 18.38
CA LYS A 254 11.23 -2.44 18.60
C LYS A 254 11.10 -3.21 17.29
N ARG A 255 10.27 -2.74 16.35
CA ARG A 255 10.01 -3.47 15.09
C ARG A 255 11.24 -3.56 14.21
N ARG A 256 12.10 -2.53 14.20
CA ARG A 256 13.39 -2.59 13.51
C ARG A 256 14.25 -3.75 14.01
N ALA A 257 14.45 -3.85 15.33
CA ALA A 257 15.23 -4.92 15.93
C ALA A 257 14.63 -6.32 15.65
N ASP A 258 13.30 -6.45 15.72
CA ASP A 258 12.60 -7.70 15.41
C ASP A 258 12.83 -8.13 13.95
N VAL A 259 12.64 -7.21 12.99
CA VAL A 259 12.79 -7.48 11.55
C VAL A 259 14.25 -7.74 11.17
N GLU A 260 15.21 -7.05 11.77
CA GLU A 260 16.65 -7.34 11.60
C GLU A 260 16.99 -8.75 12.10
N THR A 261 16.39 -9.17 13.22
CA THR A 261 16.54 -10.54 13.75
C THR A 261 15.94 -11.58 12.81
N GLU A 262 14.72 -11.35 12.29
CA GLU A 262 14.07 -12.19 11.28
C GLU A 262 14.97 -12.36 10.05
N PHE A 263 15.53 -11.26 9.54
CA PHE A 263 16.42 -11.26 8.38
C PHE A 263 17.74 -12.00 8.63
N ALA A 264 18.38 -11.77 9.78
CA ALA A 264 19.62 -12.44 10.16
C ALA A 264 19.44 -13.97 10.28
N ALA A 265 18.30 -14.40 10.81
CA ALA A 265 17.95 -15.81 10.91
C ALA A 265 17.79 -16.45 9.52
N TRP A 266 17.06 -15.80 8.61
CA TRP A 266 16.92 -16.26 7.23
C TRP A 266 18.26 -16.31 6.48
N ARG A 267 19.08 -15.27 6.61
CA ARG A 267 20.40 -15.25 5.96
C ARG A 267 21.28 -16.41 6.43
N SER A 268 21.22 -16.72 7.73
CA SER A 268 21.96 -17.84 8.31
C SER A 268 21.48 -19.19 7.78
N SER A 269 20.16 -19.38 7.61
CA SER A 269 19.62 -20.64 7.07
C SER A 269 20.08 -20.87 5.63
N MET A 270 20.05 -19.84 4.78
CA MET A 270 20.50 -19.93 3.39
C MET A 270 21.99 -20.30 3.26
N LEU A 271 22.86 -19.76 4.13
CA LEU A 271 24.29 -20.10 4.14
C LEU A 271 24.55 -21.53 4.61
N SER A 272 23.75 -22.02 5.56
CA SER A 272 23.88 -23.40 6.06
C SER A 272 23.48 -24.43 5.00
N GLU A 273 22.44 -24.15 4.20
CA GLU A 273 22.01 -25.01 3.09
C GLU A 273 23.07 -25.05 1.98
N ALA A 274 23.67 -23.90 1.65
CA ALA A 274 24.72 -23.81 0.63
C ALA A 274 26.03 -24.55 0.99
N GLY A 275 26.32 -24.73 2.28
CA GLY A 275 27.49 -25.48 2.75
C GLY A 275 27.31 -27.01 2.76
N THR A 276 26.11 -27.50 2.46
CA THR A 276 25.77 -28.94 2.46
C THR A 276 25.51 -29.52 1.06
N ALA A 277 25.57 -28.69 0.02
CA ALA A 277 25.42 -29.07 -1.39
C ALA A 277 26.79 -29.17 -2.08
#